data_AF-A0A128A0S3-F1
#
_entry.id   AF-A0A128A0S3-F1
#
_cell.length_a   1.000
_cell.length_b   1.000
_cell.length_c   1.000
_cell.angle_alpha   90.00
_cell.angle_beta   90.00
_cell.angle_gamma   90.00
#
_symmetry.space_group_name_H-M   'P 1'
#
loop_
_entity.id
_entity.type
_entity.pdbx_description
1 polymer ?
#
loop_
_entity_poly.entity_id
_entity_poly.type
_entity_poly.pdbx_seq_one_letter_code
_entity_poly.pdbx_strand_id
1 'polypeptide(L)'
;MEAIMTASTIVSGANMIALGVLMAVFAKMYSKTKAQLPLGMIFFAGLLFLHNVIGVYAYFTMMELYAVALLPYMLAVHVAELAGILIFLRITLQ
;
A
#
# COMPACT_ATOMS: atom_id res chain seq x y z
N MET A 1 3.36 8.29 -21.00
CA MET A 1 2.53 8.79 -19.88
C MET A 1 1.53 7.74 -19.45
N GLU A 2 0.69 7.22 -20.35
CA GLU A 2 -0.25 6.12 -20.04
C GLU A 2 0.42 4.89 -19.40
N ALA A 3 1.48 4.34 -20.00
CA ALA A 3 2.13 3.14 -19.49
C ALA A 3 2.63 3.25 -18.03
N ILE A 4 3.14 4.43 -17.64
CA ILE A 4 3.62 4.67 -16.27
C ILE A 4 2.44 4.78 -15.32
N MET A 5 1.35 5.43 -15.72
CA MET A 5 0.14 5.51 -14.90
C MET A 5 -0.53 4.15 -14.73
N THR A 6 -0.62 3.36 -15.80
CA THR A 6 -1.12 1.97 -15.73
C THR A 6 -0.25 1.13 -14.80
N ALA A 7 1.08 1.21 -14.91
CA ALA A 7 1.99 0.52 -14.02
C ALA A 7 1.80 0.96 -12.55
N SER A 8 1.73 2.27 -12.29
CA SER A 8 1.52 2.79 -10.93
C SER A 8 0.20 2.30 -10.34
N THR A 9 -0.89 2.32 -11.12
CA THR A 9 -2.19 1.82 -10.67
C THR A 9 -2.14 0.33 -10.34
N ILE A 10 -1.47 -0.49 -11.16
CA ILE A 10 -1.30 -1.93 -10.89
C ILE A 10 -0.51 -2.14 -9.61
N VAL A 11 0.61 -1.43 -9.43
CA VAL A 11 1.48 -1.58 -8.25
C VAL A 11 0.76 -1.09 -6.98
N SER A 12 0.07 0.04 -7.02
CA SER A 12 -0.74 0.52 -5.89
C SER A 12 -1.88 -0.46 -5.56
N GLY A 13 -2.51 -1.07 -6.56
CA GLY A 13 -3.48 -2.15 -6.35
C GLY A 13 -2.87 -3.37 -5.65
N ALA A 14 -1.65 -3.76 -6.04
CA ALA A 14 -0.93 -4.84 -5.38
C ALA A 14 -0.57 -4.48 -3.92
N ASN A 15 -0.16 -3.24 -3.65
CA ASN A 15 0.06 -2.73 -2.29
C ASN A 15 -1.20 -2.85 -1.44
N MET A 16 -2.34 -2.40 -1.97
CA MET A 16 -3.63 -2.49 -1.27
C MET A 16 -3.96 -3.93 -0.89
N ILE A 17 -3.79 -4.89 -1.80
CA ILE A 17 -4.03 -6.31 -1.51
C ILE A 17 -3.11 -6.81 -0.40
N ALA A 18 -1.80 -6.55 -0.52
CA ALA A 18 -0.82 -7.02 0.45
C ALA A 18 -1.02 -6.40 1.85
N LEU A 19 -1.35 -5.11 1.92
CA LEU A 19 -1.72 -4.42 3.15
C LEU A 19 -3.03 -4.96 3.74
N GLY A 20 -4.01 -5.28 2.90
CA GLY A 20 -5.25 -5.95 3.32
C GLY A 20 -4.97 -7.28 4.01
N VAL A 21 -4.08 -8.10 3.43
CA VAL A 21 -3.63 -9.36 4.04
C VAL A 21 -2.91 -9.11 5.36
N LEU A 22 -1.99 -8.15 5.43
CA LEU A 22 -1.29 -7.79 6.68
C LEU A 22 -2.27 -7.39 7.79
N MET A 23 -3.24 -6.53 7.49
CA MET A 23 -4.25 -6.11 8.45
C MET A 23 -5.05 -7.32 8.97
N ALA A 24 -5.42 -8.25 8.09
CA ALA A 24 -6.11 -9.47 8.51
C ALA A 24 -5.26 -10.36 9.43
N VAL A 25 -3.95 -10.49 9.15
CA VAL A 25 -3.01 -11.23 9.99
C VAL A 25 -2.87 -10.58 11.36
N PHE A 26 -2.68 -9.26 11.41
CA PHE A 26 -2.60 -8.54 12.69
C PHE A 26 -3.91 -8.55 13.46
N ALA A 27 -5.06 -8.49 12.80
CA ALA A 27 -6.37 -8.59 13.45
C ALA A 27 -6.57 -9.98 14.09
N LYS A 28 -6.13 -11.04 13.40
CA LYS A 28 -6.10 -12.40 13.95
C LYS A 28 -5.16 -12.51 15.15
N MET A 29 -3.97 -11.89 15.08
CA MET A 29 -3.02 -11.87 16.18
C MET A 29 -3.57 -11.11 17.39
N TYR A 30 -4.15 -9.93 17.18
CA TYR A 30 -4.80 -9.14 18.23
C TYR A 30 -5.93 -9.90 18.92
N SER A 31 -6.74 -10.63 18.15
CA SER A 31 -7.83 -11.43 18.69
C SER A 31 -7.34 -12.51 19.67
N LYS A 32 -6.13 -13.05 19.46
CA LYS A 32 -5.54 -14.09 20.30
C LYS A 32 -4.74 -13.54 21.48
N THR A 33 -3.91 -12.52 21.25
CA THR A 33 -2.94 -12.03 22.25
C THR A 33 -3.40 -10.78 22.98
N LYS A 34 -4.37 -10.03 22.41
CA LYS A 34 -4.79 -8.70 22.87
C LYS A 34 -3.64 -7.71 23.05
N ALA A 35 -2.53 -7.93 22.36
CA ALA A 35 -1.35 -7.07 22.43
C ALA A 35 -1.58 -5.72 21.73
N GLN A 36 -1.02 -4.64 22.27
CA GLN A 36 -1.15 -3.30 21.70
C GLN A 36 -0.41 -3.15 20.35
N LEU A 37 0.68 -3.89 20.16
CA LEU A 37 1.50 -3.83 18.94
C LEU A 37 0.69 -4.16 17.66
N PRO A 38 -0.01 -5.31 17.53
CA PRO A 38 -0.82 -5.59 16.35
C PRO A 38 -1.86 -4.52 16.05
N LEU A 39 -2.43 -3.87 17.06
CA LEU A 39 -3.40 -2.80 16.87
C LEU A 39 -2.76 -1.56 16.24
N GLY A 40 -1.55 -1.19 16.70
CA GLY A 40 -0.74 -0.14 16.08
C GLY A 40 -0.34 -0.48 14.64
N MET A 41 0.00 -1.74 14.37
CA MET A 41 0.33 -2.20 13.02
C MET A 41 -0.86 -2.14 12.06
N ILE A 42 -2.07 -2.49 12.53
CA ILE A 42 -3.30 -2.35 11.73
C ILE A 42 -3.53 -0.87 11.38
N PHE A 43 -3.36 0.03 12.36
CA PHE A 43 -3.51 1.46 12.12
C PHE A 43 -2.53 1.97 11.05
N PHE A 44 -1.25 1.63 11.18
CA PHE A 44 -0.23 2.03 10.21
C PHE A 44 -0.47 1.43 8.81
N ALA A 45 -0.82 0.15 8.74
CA ALA A 45 -1.19 -0.50 7.48
C ALA A 45 -2.44 0.13 6.86
N GLY A 46 -3.41 0.57 7.67
CA GLY A 46 -4.59 1.30 7.22
C GLY A 46 -4.25 2.67 6.61
N LEU A 47 -3.31 3.41 7.20
CA LEU A 47 -2.84 4.68 6.63
C LEU A 47 -2.15 4.48 5.28
N LEU A 48 -1.27 3.48 5.17
CA LEU A 48 -0.63 3.11 3.90
C LEU A 48 -1.65 2.64 2.85
N PHE A 49 -2.66 1.89 3.28
CA PHE A 49 -3.72 1.42 2.39
C PHE A 49 -4.50 2.61 1.82
N LEU A 50 -4.89 3.57 2.68
CA LEU A 50 -5.56 4.80 2.27
C LEU A 50 -4.68 5.64 1.33
N HIS A 51 -3.37 5.72 1.59
CA HIS A 51 -2.44 6.39 0.70
C HIS A 51 -2.48 5.82 -0.73
N ASN A 52 -2.47 4.49 -0.87
CA ASN A 52 -2.56 3.82 -2.18
C ASN A 52 -3.94 4.03 -2.83
N VAL A 53 -5.03 3.98 -2.06
CA VAL A 53 -6.38 4.28 -2.56
C VAL A 53 -6.46 5.69 -3.13
N ILE A 54 -5.93 6.68 -2.41
CA ILE A 54 -5.89 8.08 -2.85
C ILE A 54 -5.02 8.21 -4.10
N GLY A 55 -3.87 7.53 -4.15
CA GLY A 55 -2.98 7.50 -5.31
C GLY A 55 -3.69 6.97 -6.56
N VAL A 56 -4.34 5.81 -6.47
CA VAL A 56 -5.15 5.23 -7.55
C VAL A 56 -6.26 6.19 -7.98
N TYR A 57 -7.03 6.72 -7.03
CA TYR A 57 -8.09 7.68 -7.32
C TYR A 57 -7.58 8.92 -8.07
N ALA A 58 -6.43 9.45 -7.66
CA ALA A 58 -5.82 10.61 -8.30
C ALA A 58 -5.36 10.32 -9.73
N TYR A 59 -4.84 9.11 -10.02
CA TYR A 59 -4.49 8.71 -11.39
C TYR A 59 -5.71 8.65 -12.33
N PHE A 60 -6.89 8.33 -11.81
CA PHE A 60 -8.12 8.27 -12.62
C PHE A 60 -8.84 9.62 -12.75
N THR A 61 -8.89 10.42 -11.68
CA THR A 61 -9.79 11.60 -11.61
C THR A 61 -9.07 12.94 -11.68
N MET A 62 -7.79 12.98 -11.31
CA MET A 62 -7.01 14.21 -11.14
C MET A 62 -5.78 14.22 -12.05
N MET A 63 -5.82 13.46 -13.15
CA MET A 63 -4.70 13.26 -14.07
C MET A 63 -4.14 14.57 -14.63
N GLU A 64 -4.99 15.57 -14.89
CA GLU A 64 -4.58 16.89 -15.40
C GLU A 64 -3.79 17.74 -14.39
N LEU A 65 -3.92 17.45 -13.08
CA LEU A 65 -3.22 18.17 -12.01
C LEU A 65 -1.86 17.54 -11.67
N TYR A 66 -1.58 16.34 -12.20
CA TYR A 66 -0.31 15.66 -11.94
C TYR A 66 0.80 16.21 -12.81
N ALA A 67 1.86 16.72 -12.19
CA ALA A 67 3.09 17.06 -12.90
C ALA A 67 3.66 15.77 -13.52
N VAL A 68 3.74 15.74 -14.86
CA VAL A 68 4.23 14.58 -15.63
C VAL A 68 5.60 14.10 -15.14
N ALA A 69 6.44 15.05 -14.72
CA ALA A 69 7.76 14.78 -14.16
C ALA A 69 7.75 13.97 -12.85
N LEU A 70 6.65 14.00 -12.08
CA LEU A 70 6.52 13.25 -10.82
C LEU A 70 6.09 11.79 -11.00
N LEU A 71 5.46 11.45 -12.13
CA LEU A 71 4.95 10.09 -12.39
C LEU A 71 6.01 8.98 -12.19
N PRO A 72 7.24 9.07 -12.73
CA PRO A 72 8.25 8.03 -12.51
C PRO A 72 8.69 7.91 -11.05
N TYR A 73 8.74 9.00 -10.30
CA TYR A 73 9.09 8.97 -8.89
C TYR A 73 7.99 8.31 -8.05
N MET A 74 6.72 8.59 -8.34
CA MET A 74 5.61 7.93 -7.67
C MET A 74 5.56 6.43 -7.96
N LEU A 75 5.84 6.03 -9.22
CA LEU A 75 5.98 4.61 -9.55
C LEU A 75 7.08 3.94 -8.74
N ALA A 76 8.26 4.57 -8.65
CA ALA A 76 9.38 4.05 -7.87
C ALA A 76 9.02 3.89 -6.39
N VAL A 77 8.32 4.88 -5.80
CA VAL A 77 7.84 4.82 -4.42
C VAL A 77 6.87 3.65 -4.24
N HIS A 78 5.86 3.48 -5.09
CA HIS A 78 4.91 2.37 -4.96
C HIS A 78 5.57 1.00 -5.10
N VAL A 79 6.58 0.87 -5.97
CA VAL A 79 7.35 -0.38 -6.13
C VAL A 79 8.19 -0.66 -4.87
N ALA A 80 8.86 0.36 -4.32
CA ALA A 80 9.61 0.23 -3.08
C ALA A 80 8.69 -0.12 -1.90
N GLU A 81 7.51 0.49 -1.84
CA GLU A 81 6.47 0.19 -0.86
C GLU A 81 6.05 -1.28 -0.96
N LEU A 82 5.78 -1.78 -2.18
CA LEU A 82 5.40 -3.18 -2.41
C LEU A 82 6.48 -4.15 -1.92
N ALA A 83 7.73 -3.88 -2.24
CA ALA A 83 8.85 -4.69 -1.76
C ALA A 83 8.91 -4.71 -0.22
N GLY A 84 8.76 -3.54 0.42
CA GLY A 84 8.74 -3.42 1.88
C GLY A 84 7.58 -4.18 2.52
N ILE A 85 6.36 -4.03 1.98
CA ILE A 85 5.17 -4.71 2.47
C ILE A 85 5.30 -6.23 2.32
N LEU A 86 5.82 -6.72 1.20
CA LEU A 86 5.99 -8.16 0.97
C LEU A 86 7.02 -8.77 1.93
N ILE A 87 8.14 -8.07 2.17
CA ILE A 87 9.12 -8.50 3.18
C ILE A 87 8.48 -8.51 4.57
N PHE A 88 7.74 -7.45 4.92
CA PHE A 88 7.11 -7.36 6.23
C PHE A 88 6.04 -8.44 6.44
N LEU A 89 5.24 -8.74 5.40
CA LEU A 89 4.29 -9.84 5.41
C LEU A 89 4.98 -11.19 5.58
N ARG A 90 6.09 -11.43 4.88
CA ARG A 90 6.90 -12.65 5.06
C ARG A 90 7.36 -12.81 6.50
N ILE A 91 7.92 -11.76 7.11
CA ILE A 91 8.39 -11.78 8.49
C ILE A 91 7.24 -12.01 9.48
N THR A 92 6.07 -11.41 9.23
CA THR A 92 4.90 -11.55 10.10
C THR A 92 4.29 -12.97 10.06
N LEU A 93 4.50 -13.71 8.98
CA LEU A 93 3.99 -15.07 8.80
C LEU A 93 4.95 -16.17 9.30
N GLN A 94 6.19 -15.83 9.62
CA GLN A 94 7.17 -16.75 10.22
C GLN A 94 6.85 -16.99 11.70
#